data_AF-A0A2E2BY17-F1
#
_entry.id   AF-A0A2E2BY17-F1
#
_cell.length_a   1.000
_cell.length_b   1.000
_cell.length_c   1.000
_cell.angle_alpha   90.00
_cell.angle_beta   90.00
_cell.angle_gamma   90.00
#
_symmetry.space_group_name_H-M   'P 1'
#
loop_
_entity.id
_entity.type
_entity.pdbx_description
1 polymer ?
#
loop_
_entity_poly.entity_id
_entity_poly.type
_entity_poly.pdbx_seq_one_letter_code
_entity_poly.pdbx_strand_id
1 'polypeptide(L)'
;MMRKRRSPFVIITAKLSFLLGICYCLFYQSLVVSAEPKAVAGWGESRLLDEPITEGVFWVQCQFEPSKDGSSGAFFDLRGKKSNEVIARIAAEPFQRKGSDEKQIRWHSVYTQPDWRLFTFTPFESRAYTLTMRVDLDRKSYACWVDQQTLGEDLPLTSSAAVSQIYLGNADTPDDAAEGGQLVISKTAPKGFEFPRLLPKTEDDLIFRFAAVGDPQLGFGGFDADKARFALAVDQINRAGAELTLMLGDMVHIKTDLKAYEAMLELVKGFDAPYHYVRGNHEIAELFIRYFYRELHYSFVHKGVRFVVIDAEGNHVGMSDSQLDWVEAEFQKAETAGEEIVIALHVSPWQNNERGRGKYNQIGVGRDRLRALMKQYQVLLCLSGHYHRPVWHGHEEETHYLVLGGTAMVSAGSFGWCSFDVYPDRIVMHHKPLFFAYERADVKQLHSAQGWLSYQEIKAQHPYTQQGPLTIPRKRPVTVK
;
A
#
# COMPACT_ATOMS: atom_id res chain seq x y z
N MET A 1 13.22 10.73 -74.98
CA MET A 1 13.24 9.28 -74.67
C MET A 1 12.00 8.98 -73.82
N MET A 2 10.86 8.54 -74.37
CA MET A 2 10.50 7.13 -74.63
C MET A 2 10.88 6.20 -73.46
N ARG A 3 10.01 5.46 -72.76
CA ARG A 3 8.68 4.91 -73.11
C ARG A 3 7.90 4.54 -71.81
N LYS A 4 6.60 4.85 -71.80
CA LYS A 4 5.54 4.12 -71.07
C LYS A 4 5.20 2.81 -71.80
N ARG A 5 4.72 1.80 -71.06
CA ARG A 5 3.64 0.82 -71.39
C ARG A 5 3.67 -0.30 -70.32
N ARG A 6 2.60 -0.98 -69.91
CA ARG A 6 1.13 -0.87 -69.93
C ARG A 6 0.65 -2.11 -69.14
N SER A 7 -0.38 -1.98 -68.31
CA SER A 7 -1.14 -3.09 -67.70
C SER A 7 -1.85 -3.95 -68.77
N PRO A 8 -2.51 -5.05 -68.36
CA PRO A 8 -3.97 -4.91 -68.26
C PRO A 8 -4.64 -5.65 -67.09
N PHE A 9 -5.80 -5.11 -66.75
CA PHE A 9 -6.87 -5.64 -65.92
C PHE A 9 -7.49 -6.93 -66.49
N VAL A 10 -8.00 -7.80 -65.59
CA VAL A 10 -9.27 -8.54 -65.77
C VAL A 10 -10.00 -8.56 -64.43
N ILE A 11 -11.32 -8.33 -64.48
CA ILE A 11 -12.24 -8.17 -63.35
C ILE A 11 -13.45 -9.11 -63.54
N ILE A 12 -13.83 -9.79 -62.45
CA ILE A 12 -15.15 -10.37 -62.04
C ILE A 12 -15.64 -11.69 -62.68
N THR A 13 -15.82 -12.73 -61.84
CA THR A 13 -17.14 -13.18 -61.32
C THR A 13 -17.04 -14.21 -60.19
N ALA A 14 -17.48 -13.78 -58.99
CA ALA A 14 -18.40 -14.41 -58.03
C ALA A 14 -18.42 -15.94 -57.72
N LYS A 15 -18.36 -16.21 -56.39
CA LYS A 15 -19.21 -17.11 -55.54
C LYS A 15 -18.53 -18.27 -54.77
N LEU A 16 -18.65 -18.09 -53.45
CA LEU A 16 -19.04 -19.05 -52.40
C LEU A 16 -18.03 -20.03 -51.78
N SER A 17 -17.81 -19.78 -50.49
CA SER A 17 -17.89 -20.73 -49.36
C SER A 17 -16.75 -21.74 -49.17
N PHE A 18 -15.94 -21.53 -48.13
CA PHE A 18 -16.08 -22.26 -46.86
C PHE A 18 -15.19 -21.59 -45.79
N LEU A 19 -15.81 -20.94 -44.80
CA LEU A 19 -15.15 -20.59 -43.55
C LEU A 19 -14.94 -21.89 -42.75
N LEU A 20 -13.69 -22.27 -42.48
CA LEU A 20 -13.37 -22.97 -41.24
C LEU A 20 -12.76 -21.95 -40.28
N GLY A 21 -13.56 -21.57 -39.29
CA GLY A 21 -13.11 -20.77 -38.16
C GLY A 21 -12.11 -21.58 -37.34
N ILE A 22 -10.87 -21.11 -37.28
CA ILE A 22 -9.90 -21.55 -36.28
C ILE A 22 -10.29 -20.82 -34.99
N CYS A 23 -11.05 -21.49 -34.14
CA CYS A 23 -11.16 -21.14 -32.73
C CYS A 23 -9.75 -21.23 -32.12
N TYR A 24 -9.19 -20.08 -31.75
CA TYR A 24 -8.10 -20.02 -30.78
C TYR A 24 -8.66 -20.49 -29.43
N CYS A 25 -8.60 -21.80 -29.18
CA CYS A 25 -8.69 -22.33 -27.82
C CYS A 25 -7.43 -21.89 -27.07
N LEU A 26 -7.57 -20.89 -26.20
CA LEU A 26 -6.64 -20.63 -25.12
C LEU A 26 -6.53 -21.90 -24.28
N PHE A 27 -5.43 -22.63 -24.43
CA PHE A 27 -5.08 -23.74 -23.55
C PHE A 27 -4.86 -23.17 -22.14
N TYR A 28 -5.86 -23.32 -21.27
CA TYR A 28 -5.68 -23.26 -19.82
C TYR A 28 -4.74 -24.41 -19.44
N GLN A 29 -3.43 -24.15 -19.32
CA GLN A 29 -2.52 -25.09 -18.69
C GLN A 29 -2.71 -25.00 -17.16
N SER A 30 -3.67 -25.75 -16.64
CA SER A 30 -3.67 -26.14 -15.22
C SER A 30 -2.56 -27.17 -15.03
N LEU A 31 -1.61 -26.88 -14.13
CA LEU A 31 -0.74 -27.91 -13.58
C LEU A 31 -1.56 -28.62 -12.51
N VAL A 32 -2.40 -29.57 -12.91
CA VAL A 32 -3.05 -30.46 -11.95
C VAL A 32 -1.95 -31.36 -11.40
N VAL A 33 -1.43 -31.01 -10.22
CA VAL A 33 -0.50 -31.88 -9.50
C VAL A 33 -1.31 -33.03 -8.93
N SER A 34 -1.32 -34.15 -9.65
CA SER A 34 -1.85 -35.43 -9.17
C SER A 34 -0.75 -36.18 -8.41
N ALA A 35 -0.32 -35.64 -7.27
CA ALA A 35 0.42 -36.43 -6.30
C ALA A 35 -0.56 -36.95 -5.25
N GLU A 36 -0.52 -38.25 -4.95
CA GLU A 36 -1.34 -38.82 -3.87
C GLU A 36 -0.98 -38.14 -2.54
N PRO A 37 -1.97 -37.69 -1.75
CA PRO A 37 -1.72 -37.11 -0.45
C PRO A 37 -0.95 -38.11 0.42
N LYS A 38 0.18 -37.68 1.00
CA LYS A 38 0.84 -38.46 2.03
C LYS A 38 0.40 -37.91 3.39
N ALA A 39 -0.36 -38.71 4.13
CA ALA A 39 -0.66 -38.40 5.52
C ALA A 39 0.64 -38.22 6.31
N VAL A 40 0.81 -37.07 6.94
CA VAL A 40 1.88 -36.84 7.91
C VAL A 40 1.30 -37.26 9.25
N ALA A 41 1.89 -38.29 9.88
CA ALA A 41 1.37 -38.95 11.08
C ALA A 41 0.76 -37.95 12.07
N GLY A 42 -0.58 -37.87 12.05
CA GLY A 42 -1.38 -37.12 13.00
C GLY A 42 -1.11 -35.61 13.08
N TRP A 43 -0.87 -34.88 11.98
CA TRP A 43 -0.84 -33.41 12.02
C TRP A 43 -1.41 -32.73 10.77
N GLY A 44 -1.70 -33.49 9.71
CA GLY A 44 -2.21 -32.97 8.45
C GLY A 44 -1.86 -33.82 7.22
N GLU A 45 -2.23 -33.31 6.05
CA GLU A 45 -1.85 -33.83 4.73
C GLU A 45 -0.69 -33.03 4.14
N SER A 46 0.28 -33.73 3.54
CA SER A 46 1.30 -33.11 2.71
C SER A 46 1.22 -33.64 1.29
N ARG A 47 1.31 -32.73 0.32
CA ARG A 47 1.41 -33.04 -1.10
C ARG A 47 2.76 -32.55 -1.60
N LEU A 48 3.58 -33.50 -2.04
CA LEU A 48 4.85 -33.20 -2.69
C LEU A 48 4.57 -32.79 -4.13
N LEU A 49 5.25 -31.74 -4.60
CA LEU A 49 5.24 -31.41 -6.01
C LEU A 49 6.25 -32.31 -6.73
N ASP A 50 5.88 -32.81 -7.91
CA ASP A 50 6.79 -33.62 -8.74
C ASP A 50 8.09 -32.87 -9.05
N GLU A 51 7.96 -31.56 -9.32
CA GLU A 51 9.07 -30.64 -9.50
C GLU A 51 8.86 -29.38 -8.64
N PRO A 52 9.89 -28.91 -7.92
CA PRO A 52 9.80 -27.66 -7.18
C PRO A 52 9.56 -26.45 -8.09
N ILE A 53 8.69 -25.53 -7.66
CA ILE A 53 8.48 -24.24 -8.33
C ILE A 53 9.51 -23.25 -7.78
N THR A 54 10.39 -22.77 -8.64
CA THR A 54 11.54 -21.92 -8.26
C THR A 54 11.38 -20.46 -8.66
N GLU A 55 10.51 -20.16 -9.62
CA GLU A 55 10.37 -18.83 -10.23
C GLU A 55 8.94 -18.62 -10.78
N GLY A 56 8.66 -17.38 -11.16
CA GLY A 56 7.41 -17.00 -11.80
C GLY A 56 6.25 -16.78 -10.84
N VAL A 57 5.07 -16.60 -11.45
CA VAL A 57 3.80 -16.39 -10.76
C VAL A 57 2.94 -17.64 -10.90
N PHE A 58 2.37 -18.08 -9.79
CA PHE A 58 1.41 -19.18 -9.77
C PHE A 58 0.32 -18.96 -8.72
N TRP A 59 -0.74 -19.74 -8.83
CA TRP A 59 -1.90 -19.73 -7.96
C TRP A 59 -2.07 -21.10 -7.33
N VAL A 60 -2.51 -21.13 -6.08
CA VAL A 60 -2.87 -22.34 -5.37
C VAL A 60 -4.24 -22.13 -4.75
N GLN A 61 -5.19 -23.01 -5.03
CA GLN A 61 -6.52 -22.98 -4.45
C GLN A 61 -6.84 -24.34 -3.82
N CYS A 62 -7.44 -24.34 -2.64
CA CYS A 62 -7.86 -25.55 -1.92
C CYS A 62 -9.22 -25.31 -1.26
N GLN A 63 -10.08 -26.34 -1.25
CA GLN A 63 -11.19 -26.41 -0.30
C GLN A 63 -10.65 -26.94 1.01
N PHE A 64 -10.87 -26.18 2.08
CA PHE A 64 -10.35 -26.46 3.42
C PHE A 64 -11.50 -26.62 4.40
N GLU A 65 -11.57 -27.74 5.10
CA GLU A 65 -12.56 -27.97 6.16
C GLU A 65 -11.88 -27.92 7.54
N PRO A 66 -12.26 -26.96 8.43
CA PRO A 66 -11.75 -26.93 9.80
C PRO A 66 -12.30 -28.09 10.64
N SER A 67 -11.73 -28.32 11.82
CA SER A 67 -12.23 -29.34 12.76
C SER A 67 -13.72 -29.13 13.06
N LYS A 68 -14.44 -30.24 13.28
CA LYS A 68 -15.91 -30.22 13.44
C LYS A 68 -16.38 -29.44 14.66
N ASP A 69 -15.55 -29.37 15.69
CA ASP A 69 -15.84 -28.67 16.95
C ASP A 69 -15.34 -27.21 16.98
N GLY A 70 -14.55 -26.81 15.98
CA GLY A 70 -13.91 -25.51 15.89
C GLY A 70 -12.97 -25.22 17.05
N SER A 71 -12.35 -26.26 17.64
CA SER A 71 -11.46 -26.12 18.80
C SER A 71 -9.98 -26.03 18.44
N SER A 72 -9.59 -26.47 17.23
CA SER A 72 -8.21 -26.47 16.74
C SER A 72 -7.93 -25.33 15.76
N GLY A 73 -6.69 -24.82 15.79
CA GLY A 73 -6.17 -23.99 14.70
C GLY A 73 -5.93 -24.80 13.43
N ALA A 74 -5.58 -24.11 12.35
CA ALA A 74 -5.37 -24.69 11.03
C ALA A 74 -4.27 -23.95 10.24
N PHE A 75 -3.63 -24.66 9.31
CA PHE A 75 -2.58 -24.14 8.44
C PHE A 75 -2.74 -24.65 7.01
N PHE A 76 -2.64 -23.72 6.06
CA PHE A 76 -2.42 -23.97 4.65
C PHE A 76 -1.09 -23.30 4.27
N ASP A 77 -0.05 -24.11 4.13
CA ASP A 77 1.31 -23.66 3.88
C ASP A 77 1.82 -24.10 2.51
N LEU A 78 2.57 -23.19 1.88
CA LEU A 78 3.53 -23.54 0.84
C LEU A 78 4.90 -23.66 1.48
N ARG A 79 5.59 -24.79 1.27
CA ARG A 79 6.85 -25.11 1.96
C ARG A 79 7.97 -25.50 1.00
N GLY A 80 9.19 -25.29 1.47
CA GLY A 80 10.42 -25.81 0.89
C GLY A 80 10.59 -27.31 1.10
N LYS A 81 11.81 -27.81 0.85
CA LYS A 81 12.13 -29.22 1.08
C LYS A 81 12.13 -29.57 2.56
N LYS A 82 12.51 -28.61 3.41
CA LYS A 82 12.47 -28.77 4.87
C LYS A 82 11.13 -28.25 5.40
N SER A 83 10.59 -28.95 6.40
CA SER A 83 9.28 -28.62 6.99
C SER A 83 9.23 -27.24 7.66
N ASN A 84 10.38 -26.69 8.07
CA ASN A 84 10.47 -25.34 8.65
C ASN A 84 10.65 -24.22 7.61
N GLU A 85 10.82 -24.55 6.33
CA GLU A 85 10.89 -23.59 5.24
C GLU A 85 9.48 -23.21 4.78
N VAL A 86 8.69 -22.55 5.64
CA VAL A 86 7.39 -21.98 5.24
C VAL A 86 7.67 -20.79 4.33
N ILE A 87 7.03 -20.73 3.16
CA ILE A 87 7.22 -19.71 2.12
C ILE A 87 6.02 -18.73 2.11
N ALA A 88 4.81 -19.26 2.18
CA ALA A 88 3.55 -18.53 2.30
C ALA A 88 2.57 -19.33 3.16
N ARG A 89 1.68 -18.65 3.88
CA ARG A 89 0.77 -19.26 4.86
C ARG A 89 -0.57 -18.55 4.92
N ILE A 90 -1.65 -19.33 4.93
CA ILE A 90 -2.92 -18.96 5.55
C ILE A 90 -3.04 -19.83 6.80
N ALA A 91 -3.27 -19.20 7.95
CA ALA A 91 -3.59 -19.88 9.19
C ALA A 91 -4.99 -19.50 9.65
N ALA A 92 -5.63 -20.38 10.39
CA ALA A 92 -6.89 -20.13 11.06
C ALA A 92 -6.75 -20.49 12.54
N GLU A 93 -7.43 -19.75 13.41
CA GLU A 93 -7.58 -20.14 14.80
C GLU A 93 -8.99 -19.82 15.30
N PRO A 94 -9.55 -20.66 16.19
CA PRO A 94 -10.80 -20.35 16.85
C PRO A 94 -10.71 -19.03 17.60
N PHE A 95 -11.74 -18.20 17.47
CA PHE A 95 -11.82 -16.93 18.16
C PHE A 95 -13.22 -16.73 18.73
N GLN A 96 -13.26 -16.25 19.97
CA GLN A 96 -14.49 -15.85 20.62
C GLN A 96 -14.23 -14.52 21.33
N ARG A 97 -15.01 -13.50 20.99
CA ARG A 97 -14.92 -12.21 21.67
C ARG A 97 -15.38 -12.39 23.12
N LYS A 98 -14.62 -11.84 24.07
CA LYS A 98 -14.99 -11.86 25.49
C LYS A 98 -16.41 -11.30 25.68
N GLY A 99 -17.29 -12.09 26.29
CA GLY A 99 -18.68 -11.72 26.55
C GLY A 99 -19.65 -11.92 25.38
N SER A 100 -19.22 -12.58 24.29
CA SER A 100 -20.08 -13.02 23.19
C SER A 100 -20.11 -14.55 23.15
N ASP A 101 -21.26 -15.13 22.80
CA ASP A 101 -21.39 -16.57 22.49
C ASP A 101 -21.09 -16.88 21.01
N GLU A 102 -20.83 -15.85 20.20
CA GLU A 102 -20.49 -15.99 18.78
C GLU A 102 -19.07 -16.56 18.61
N LYS A 103 -19.00 -17.77 18.04
CA LYS A 103 -17.75 -18.39 17.60
C LYS A 103 -17.38 -17.88 16.21
N GLN A 104 -16.13 -17.49 16.06
CA GLN A 104 -15.55 -17.00 14.82
C GLN A 104 -14.27 -17.78 14.51
N ILE A 105 -13.85 -17.74 13.25
CA ILE A 105 -12.51 -18.14 12.84
C ILE A 105 -11.73 -16.86 12.57
N ARG A 106 -10.59 -16.72 13.25
CA ARG A 106 -9.62 -15.67 12.96
C ARG A 106 -8.63 -16.22 11.93
N TRP A 107 -8.69 -15.69 10.73
CA TRP A 107 -7.78 -16.03 9.63
C TRP A 107 -6.59 -15.08 9.64
N HIS A 108 -5.40 -15.61 9.46
CA HIS A 108 -4.15 -14.87 9.48
C HIS A 108 -3.25 -15.25 8.32
N SER A 109 -2.59 -14.26 7.76
CA SER A 109 -1.41 -14.47 6.93
C SER A 109 -0.21 -13.97 7.71
N VAL A 110 0.85 -14.77 7.80
CA VAL A 110 1.99 -14.46 8.68
C VAL A 110 3.26 -14.26 7.87
N TYR A 111 4.01 -13.22 8.28
CA TYR A 111 5.46 -13.11 8.17
C TYR A 111 6.11 -13.19 9.57
N THR A 112 7.39 -13.55 9.60
CA THR A 112 8.28 -13.97 10.70
C THR A 112 8.45 -13.07 11.93
N GLN A 113 7.55 -12.12 12.23
CA GLN A 113 7.53 -11.39 13.51
C GLN A 113 6.10 -11.23 14.05
N PRO A 114 5.88 -11.25 15.39
CA PRO A 114 4.55 -11.14 16.00
C PRO A 114 3.78 -9.88 15.56
N ASP A 115 4.50 -8.84 15.16
CA ASP A 115 4.01 -7.47 14.98
C ASP A 115 3.37 -7.22 13.61
N TRP A 116 3.30 -8.26 12.76
CA TRP A 116 2.88 -8.19 11.35
C TRP A 116 1.58 -8.91 11.05
N ARG A 117 0.93 -9.49 12.06
CA ARG A 117 -0.23 -10.35 11.86
C ARG A 117 -1.41 -9.53 11.36
N LEU A 118 -1.64 -9.56 10.06
CA LEU A 118 -2.93 -9.21 9.46
C LEU A 118 -3.91 -10.33 9.79
N PHE A 119 -5.15 -9.93 10.04
CA PHE A 119 -6.21 -10.89 10.25
C PHE A 119 -7.55 -10.40 9.74
N THR A 120 -8.41 -11.38 9.45
CA THR A 120 -9.83 -11.19 9.24
C THR A 120 -10.62 -12.22 10.04
N PHE A 121 -11.90 -11.93 10.29
CA PHE A 121 -12.81 -12.84 10.96
C PHE A 121 -13.88 -13.32 10.00
N THR A 122 -14.22 -14.60 10.10
CA THR A 122 -15.46 -15.16 9.54
C THR A 122 -16.26 -15.82 10.65
N PRO A 123 -17.59 -15.95 10.52
CA PRO A 123 -18.34 -16.87 11.39
C PRO A 123 -17.74 -18.27 11.34
N PHE A 124 -17.77 -18.98 12.47
CA PHE A 124 -17.46 -20.41 12.48
C PHE A 124 -18.63 -21.18 11.89
N GLU A 125 -18.39 -21.84 10.76
CA GLU A 125 -19.35 -22.70 10.08
C GLU A 125 -18.67 -24.04 9.77
N SER A 126 -19.34 -25.15 10.05
CA SER A 126 -18.85 -26.48 9.68
C SER A 126 -19.09 -26.72 8.18
N ARG A 127 -18.28 -26.06 7.35
CA ARG A 127 -18.28 -26.16 5.89
C ARG A 127 -16.87 -26.05 5.33
N ALA A 128 -16.71 -26.39 4.07
CA ALA A 128 -15.51 -26.05 3.32
C ALA A 128 -15.38 -24.54 3.10
N TYR A 129 -14.16 -24.04 3.31
CA TYR A 129 -13.70 -22.70 2.98
C TYR A 129 -12.80 -22.77 1.75
N THR A 130 -12.97 -21.85 0.82
CA THR A 130 -12.09 -21.74 -0.35
C THR A 130 -10.88 -20.89 0.01
N LEU A 131 -9.73 -21.52 0.18
CA LEU A 131 -8.45 -20.83 0.41
C LEU A 131 -7.74 -20.63 -0.91
N THR A 132 -7.33 -19.40 -1.21
CA THR A 132 -6.61 -19.08 -2.45
C THR A 132 -5.36 -18.29 -2.13
N MET A 133 -4.24 -18.65 -2.76
CA MET A 133 -3.00 -17.88 -2.76
C MET A 133 -2.59 -17.56 -4.20
N ARG A 134 -2.11 -16.34 -4.43
CA ARG A 134 -1.27 -15.99 -5.58
C ARG A 134 0.14 -15.80 -5.06
N VAL A 135 1.11 -16.49 -5.63
CA VAL A 135 2.52 -16.38 -5.25
C VAL A 135 3.32 -15.85 -6.42
N ASP A 136 4.17 -14.88 -6.13
CA ASP A 136 5.07 -14.23 -7.07
C ASP A 136 6.50 -14.43 -6.56
N LEU A 137 7.15 -15.49 -7.02
CA LEU A 137 8.49 -15.86 -6.56
C LEU A 137 9.55 -14.86 -7.05
N ASP A 138 9.30 -14.26 -8.22
CA ASP A 138 10.19 -13.26 -8.81
C ASP A 138 10.21 -11.98 -7.97
N ARG A 139 9.03 -11.55 -7.49
CA ARG A 139 8.90 -10.37 -6.60
C ARG A 139 9.03 -10.71 -5.11
N LYS A 140 9.12 -11.99 -4.76
CA LYS A 140 9.14 -12.48 -3.39
C LYS A 140 7.94 -11.98 -2.58
N SER A 141 6.75 -12.00 -3.19
CA SER A 141 5.51 -11.67 -2.50
C SER A 141 4.38 -12.66 -2.77
N TYR A 142 3.34 -12.62 -1.95
CA TYR A 142 2.11 -13.38 -2.15
C TYR A 142 0.87 -12.56 -1.77
N ALA A 143 -0.27 -12.96 -2.29
CA ALA A 143 -1.58 -12.47 -1.90
C ALA A 143 -2.46 -13.66 -1.55
N CYS A 144 -3.43 -13.46 -0.65
CA CYS A 144 -4.26 -14.56 -0.19
C CYS A 144 -5.69 -14.14 0.18
N TRP A 145 -6.59 -15.10 0.03
CA TRP A 145 -8.04 -14.92 0.21
C TRP A 145 -8.66 -16.14 0.90
N VAL A 146 -9.75 -15.87 1.63
CA VAL A 146 -10.66 -16.86 2.20
C VAL A 146 -12.06 -16.57 1.66
N ASP A 147 -12.68 -17.49 0.92
CA ASP A 147 -14.00 -17.32 0.28
C ASP A 147 -14.16 -16.00 -0.50
N GLN A 148 -13.07 -15.57 -1.17
CA GLN A 148 -12.93 -14.28 -1.89
C GLN A 148 -12.71 -13.04 -1.00
N GLN A 149 -12.80 -13.14 0.33
CA GLN A 149 -12.38 -12.07 1.22
C GLN A 149 -10.84 -11.97 1.22
N THR A 150 -10.32 -10.81 0.85
CA THR A 150 -8.89 -10.53 0.90
C THR A 150 -8.38 -10.59 2.34
N LEU A 151 -7.38 -11.43 2.58
CA LEU A 151 -6.65 -11.51 3.84
C LEU A 151 -5.39 -10.63 3.81
N GLY A 152 -4.74 -10.55 2.65
CA GLY A 152 -3.65 -9.63 2.39
C GLY A 152 -3.13 -9.74 0.95
N GLU A 153 -2.52 -8.67 0.48
CA GLU A 153 -2.02 -8.48 -0.87
C GLU A 153 -0.59 -7.94 -0.80
N ASP A 154 0.30 -8.46 -1.65
CA ASP A 154 1.72 -8.06 -1.68
C ASP A 154 2.47 -8.33 -0.35
N LEU A 155 2.08 -9.41 0.33
CA LEU A 155 2.71 -9.92 1.55
C LEU A 155 4.10 -10.47 1.22
N PRO A 156 5.17 -10.12 1.95
CA PRO A 156 6.49 -10.71 1.71
C PRO A 156 6.51 -12.23 1.95
N LEU A 157 7.25 -12.97 1.12
CA LEU A 157 7.53 -14.38 1.39
C LEU A 157 8.39 -14.53 2.65
N THR A 158 8.13 -15.58 3.43
CA THR A 158 8.88 -15.89 4.66
C THR A 158 10.18 -16.66 4.41
N SER A 159 10.34 -17.19 3.20
CA SER A 159 11.51 -17.94 2.78
C SER A 159 11.68 -17.77 1.27
N SER A 160 12.93 -17.77 0.81
CA SER A 160 13.30 -17.80 -0.61
C SER A 160 13.51 -19.21 -1.15
N ALA A 161 13.14 -20.25 -0.39
CA ALA A 161 13.24 -21.63 -0.84
C ALA A 161 12.28 -21.89 -2.02
N ALA A 162 12.61 -22.88 -2.86
CA ALA A 162 11.72 -23.35 -3.90
C ALA A 162 10.49 -24.03 -3.28
N VAL A 163 9.30 -23.74 -3.81
CA VAL A 163 8.06 -24.37 -3.33
C VAL A 163 8.08 -25.82 -3.76
N SER A 164 8.23 -26.72 -2.80
CA SER A 164 8.39 -28.16 -3.04
C SER A 164 7.22 -28.96 -2.47
N GLN A 165 6.48 -28.38 -1.53
CA GLN A 165 5.43 -29.07 -0.79
C GLN A 165 4.27 -28.12 -0.50
N ILE A 166 3.06 -28.69 -0.47
CA ILE A 166 1.87 -28.05 0.07
C ILE A 166 1.47 -28.81 1.32
N TYR A 167 1.20 -28.09 2.40
CA TYR A 167 0.82 -28.67 3.68
C TYR A 167 -0.51 -28.10 4.15
N LEU A 168 -1.43 -29.00 4.50
CA LEU A 168 -2.72 -28.70 5.10
C LEU A 168 -2.74 -29.41 6.46
N GLY A 169 -2.97 -28.69 7.56
CA GLY A 169 -2.97 -29.34 8.87
C GLY A 169 -3.69 -28.56 9.95
N ASN A 170 -4.02 -29.23 11.05
CA ASN A 170 -4.61 -28.63 12.24
C ASN A 170 -3.56 -28.43 13.34
N ALA A 171 -3.72 -27.40 14.15
CA ALA A 171 -2.99 -27.24 15.39
C ALA A 171 -3.62 -28.14 16.45
N ASP A 172 -2.80 -28.81 17.25
CA ASP A 172 -3.18 -29.43 18.54
C ASP A 172 -3.94 -30.77 18.55
N THR A 173 -4.48 -31.29 17.43
CA THR A 173 -5.17 -32.60 17.40
C THR A 173 -4.71 -33.53 16.28
N PRO A 174 -3.98 -34.62 16.62
CA PRO A 174 -3.56 -35.61 15.64
C PRO A 174 -4.67 -36.41 14.97
N ASP A 175 -5.77 -36.58 15.68
CA ASP A 175 -6.85 -37.49 15.30
C ASP A 175 -7.99 -36.80 14.53
N ASP A 176 -7.91 -35.48 14.33
CA ASP A 176 -8.90 -34.67 13.59
C ASP A 176 -8.18 -33.75 12.61
N ALA A 177 -7.53 -34.34 11.61
CA ALA A 177 -6.75 -33.60 10.61
C ALA A 177 -7.64 -32.71 9.75
N ALA A 178 -7.13 -31.55 9.34
CA ALA A 178 -7.82 -30.73 8.34
C ALA A 178 -7.93 -31.52 7.03
N GLU A 179 -9.15 -31.59 6.48
CA GLU A 179 -9.37 -32.22 5.18
C GLU A 179 -9.25 -31.17 4.06
N GLY A 180 -8.53 -31.57 3.01
CA GLY A 180 -8.29 -30.75 1.82
C GLY A 180 -8.91 -31.35 0.57
N GLY A 181 -9.96 -30.72 0.05
CA GLY A 181 -10.58 -31.08 -1.23
C GLY A 181 -10.10 -30.20 -2.39
N GLN A 182 -10.10 -30.75 -3.61
CA GLN A 182 -9.94 -29.96 -4.86
C GLN A 182 -8.75 -28.99 -4.88
N LEU A 183 -7.53 -29.48 -4.60
CA LEU A 183 -6.31 -28.69 -4.76
C LEU A 183 -6.05 -28.41 -6.25
N VAL A 184 -5.92 -27.12 -6.59
CA VAL A 184 -5.58 -26.67 -7.94
C VAL A 184 -4.35 -25.78 -7.88
N ILE A 185 -3.34 -26.10 -8.70
CA ILE A 185 -2.20 -25.23 -8.98
C ILE A 185 -2.30 -24.75 -10.42
N SER A 186 -2.16 -23.46 -10.66
CA SER A 186 -2.29 -22.88 -12.00
C SER A 186 -1.39 -21.69 -12.20
N LYS A 187 -0.98 -21.44 -13.45
CA LYS A 187 -0.28 -20.21 -13.83
C LYS A 187 -1.23 -19.01 -13.99
N THR A 188 -2.53 -19.28 -14.07
CA THR A 188 -3.59 -18.28 -14.27
C THR A 188 -4.47 -18.19 -13.03
N ALA A 189 -5.10 -17.02 -12.83
CA ALA A 189 -6.05 -16.82 -11.75
C ALA A 189 -7.23 -17.81 -11.84
N PRO A 190 -7.75 -18.30 -10.69
CA PRO A 190 -9.03 -19.00 -10.66
C PRO A 190 -10.15 -18.13 -11.24
N LYS A 191 -11.17 -18.75 -11.81
CA LYS A 191 -12.32 -18.04 -12.39
C LYS A 191 -12.98 -17.16 -11.31
N GLY A 192 -13.23 -15.89 -11.65
CA GLY A 192 -13.88 -14.93 -10.74
C GLY A 192 -12.92 -14.17 -9.82
N PHE A 193 -11.62 -14.48 -9.83
CA PHE A 193 -10.63 -13.67 -9.13
C PHE A 193 -10.11 -12.56 -10.03
N GLU A 194 -10.30 -11.32 -9.58
CA GLU A 194 -9.65 -10.17 -10.18
C GLU A 194 -8.31 -9.92 -9.48
N PHE A 195 -7.28 -9.62 -10.27
CA PHE A 195 -5.99 -9.26 -9.71
C PHE A 195 -6.09 -7.86 -9.06
N PRO A 196 -5.76 -7.73 -7.76
CA PRO A 196 -5.78 -6.43 -7.13
C PRO A 196 -4.73 -5.53 -7.78
N ARG A 197 -5.18 -4.36 -8.24
CA ARG A 197 -4.26 -3.37 -8.80
C ARG A 197 -3.64 -2.57 -7.67
N LEU A 198 -2.35 -2.26 -7.83
CA LEU A 198 -1.65 -1.37 -6.92
C LEU A 198 -2.36 0.00 -6.83
N LEU A 199 -2.77 0.54 -7.98
CA LEU A 199 -3.50 1.80 -8.15
C LEU A 199 -4.51 1.67 -9.31
N PRO A 200 -5.52 2.55 -9.43
CA PRO A 200 -6.42 2.53 -10.58
C PRO A 200 -5.65 2.84 -11.88
N LYS A 201 -6.25 2.45 -13.02
CA LYS A 201 -5.73 2.88 -14.32
C LYS A 201 -5.91 4.39 -14.43
N THR A 202 -4.87 5.08 -14.85
CA THR A 202 -4.88 6.54 -15.06
C THR A 202 -5.61 6.90 -16.35
N GLU A 203 -6.09 8.14 -16.41
CA GLU A 203 -6.66 8.73 -17.63
C GLU A 203 -5.53 9.22 -18.56
N ASP A 204 -5.86 9.39 -19.84
CA ASP A 204 -4.88 9.67 -20.90
C ASP A 204 -4.19 11.04 -20.77
N ASP A 205 -4.80 11.96 -20.02
CA ASP A 205 -4.30 13.33 -19.79
C ASP A 205 -3.50 13.48 -18.48
N LEU A 206 -3.08 12.38 -17.85
CA LEU A 206 -2.17 12.41 -16.70
C LEU A 206 -0.90 13.20 -17.03
N ILE A 207 -0.61 14.25 -16.27
CA ILE A 207 0.61 15.07 -16.44
C ILE A 207 1.80 14.41 -15.72
N PHE A 208 1.59 14.03 -14.46
CA PHE A 208 2.53 13.24 -13.67
C PHE A 208 1.86 12.66 -12.42
N ARG A 209 2.54 11.71 -11.79
CA ARG A 209 2.21 11.18 -10.47
C ARG A 209 3.32 11.53 -9.49
N PHE A 210 2.96 11.92 -8.28
CA PHE A 210 3.90 11.93 -7.15
C PHE A 210 3.37 11.10 -5.99
N ALA A 211 4.25 10.69 -5.09
CA ALA A 211 3.90 9.97 -3.88
C ALA A 211 4.19 10.82 -2.63
N ALA A 212 3.48 10.54 -1.54
CA ALA A 212 3.86 11.00 -0.23
C ALA A 212 3.62 9.93 0.84
N VAL A 213 4.49 9.89 1.83
CA VAL A 213 4.44 8.96 2.96
C VAL A 213 4.73 9.73 4.25
N GLY A 214 3.85 9.61 5.24
CA GLY A 214 4.09 10.13 6.59
C GLY A 214 4.90 9.15 7.42
N ASP A 215 5.59 9.67 8.43
CA ASP A 215 6.10 8.93 9.59
C ASP A 215 6.63 7.50 9.30
N PRO A 216 7.67 7.30 8.45
CA PRO A 216 8.30 5.99 8.29
C PRO A 216 8.88 5.43 9.60
N GLN A 217 9.31 6.34 10.47
CA GLN A 217 9.64 6.24 11.89
C GLN A 217 10.25 4.93 12.36
N LEU A 218 11.43 4.61 11.82
CA LEU A 218 12.13 3.35 12.13
C LEU A 218 12.35 3.20 13.64
N GLY A 219 11.81 2.11 14.20
CA GLY A 219 11.94 1.78 15.62
C GLY A 219 10.70 2.07 16.46
N PHE A 220 9.63 2.63 15.89
CA PHE A 220 8.39 2.90 16.62
C PHE A 220 7.52 1.65 16.81
N GLY A 221 7.27 0.90 15.73
CA GLY A 221 6.56 -0.38 15.76
C GLY A 221 7.47 -1.59 15.93
N GLY A 222 8.79 -1.36 15.90
CA GLY A 222 9.84 -2.36 15.93
C GLY A 222 10.78 -2.15 14.76
N PHE A 223 12.09 -2.06 15.03
CA PHE A 223 13.08 -1.60 14.04
C PHE A 223 13.04 -2.38 12.72
N ASP A 224 13.08 -3.72 12.78
CA ASP A 224 13.07 -4.57 11.58
C ASP A 224 11.69 -4.56 10.90
N ALA A 225 10.62 -4.42 11.70
CA ALA A 225 9.26 -4.34 11.20
C ALA A 225 9.05 -3.08 10.36
N ASP A 226 9.40 -1.93 10.92
CA ASP A 226 9.27 -0.62 10.26
C ASP A 226 10.17 -0.54 9.01
N LYS A 227 11.40 -1.09 9.09
CA LYS A 227 12.32 -1.18 7.94
C LYS A 227 11.70 -1.88 6.75
N ALA A 228 11.14 -3.07 6.97
CA ALA A 228 10.63 -3.88 5.88
C ALA A 228 9.27 -3.36 5.36
N ARG A 229 8.45 -2.72 6.19
CA ARG A 229 7.27 -1.97 5.73
C ARG A 229 7.64 -0.79 4.85
N PHE A 230 8.64 0.00 5.25
CA PHE A 230 9.11 1.12 4.45
C PHE A 230 9.75 0.65 3.14
N ALA A 231 10.57 -0.41 3.16
CA ALA A 231 11.12 -1.01 1.94
C ALA A 231 10.02 -1.47 0.96
N LEU A 232 8.95 -2.07 1.47
CA LEU A 232 7.78 -2.42 0.65
C LEU A 232 7.09 -1.18 0.08
N ALA A 233 6.97 -0.10 0.86
CA ALA A 233 6.42 1.16 0.36
C ALA A 233 7.27 1.72 -0.79
N VAL A 234 8.60 1.69 -0.68
CA VAL A 234 9.52 2.13 -1.75
C VAL A 234 9.31 1.32 -3.04
N ASP A 235 9.27 -0.02 -2.96
CA ASP A 235 8.97 -0.87 -4.12
C ASP A 235 7.62 -0.52 -4.75
N GLN A 236 6.59 -0.37 -3.92
CA GLN A 236 5.25 -0.03 -4.41
C GLN A 236 5.22 1.35 -5.08
N ILE A 237 5.89 2.35 -4.51
CA ILE A 237 5.97 3.70 -5.08
C ILE A 237 6.67 3.69 -6.45
N ASN A 238 7.77 2.95 -6.59
CA ASN A 238 8.46 2.79 -7.87
C ASN A 238 7.56 2.14 -8.92
N ARG A 239 6.90 1.02 -8.56
CA ARG A 239 5.96 0.32 -9.46
C ARG A 239 4.74 1.14 -9.83
N ALA A 240 4.35 2.09 -8.96
CA ALA A 240 3.28 3.04 -9.26
C ALA A 240 3.70 4.10 -10.28
N GLY A 241 5.00 4.23 -10.60
CA GLY A 241 5.50 5.22 -11.54
C GLY A 241 5.45 6.64 -11.00
N ALA A 242 5.67 6.82 -9.70
CA ALA A 242 5.80 8.16 -9.13
C ALA A 242 7.08 8.83 -9.64
N GLU A 243 6.97 10.07 -10.13
CA GLU A 243 8.11 10.86 -10.63
C GLU A 243 8.86 11.58 -9.49
N LEU A 244 8.26 11.68 -8.31
CA LEU A 244 8.91 12.14 -7.08
C LEU A 244 8.15 11.66 -5.83
N THR A 245 8.83 11.64 -4.68
CA THR A 245 8.25 11.24 -3.39
C THR A 245 8.54 12.25 -2.28
N LEU A 246 7.54 12.58 -1.45
CA LEU A 246 7.71 13.36 -0.22
C LEU A 246 7.65 12.45 1.01
N MET A 247 8.68 12.51 1.87
CA MET A 247 8.67 11.88 3.20
C MET A 247 8.37 12.94 4.26
N LEU A 248 7.19 12.87 4.88
CA LEU A 248 6.59 13.95 5.67
C LEU A 248 7.07 14.01 7.13
N GLY A 249 8.35 13.71 7.37
CA GLY A 249 8.99 13.76 8.69
C GLY A 249 8.92 12.46 9.47
N ASP A 250 9.61 12.45 10.62
CA ASP A 250 9.75 11.31 11.52
C ASP A 250 10.24 10.07 10.79
N MET A 251 11.39 10.17 10.13
CA MET A 251 12.12 9.04 9.55
C MET A 251 12.65 8.09 10.64
N VAL A 252 12.99 8.60 11.82
CA VAL A 252 13.54 7.80 12.95
C VAL A 252 12.66 7.92 14.19
N HIS A 253 12.61 6.88 15.04
CA HIS A 253 11.86 6.97 16.30
C HIS A 253 12.68 7.56 17.46
N ILE A 254 13.90 7.09 17.67
CA ILE A 254 14.76 7.64 18.73
C ILE A 254 15.70 8.66 18.08
N LYS A 255 15.60 9.93 18.51
CA LYS A 255 16.27 11.05 17.83
C LYS A 255 17.79 10.91 17.71
N THR A 256 18.40 10.12 18.59
CA THR A 256 19.85 9.88 18.69
C THR A 256 20.28 8.48 18.20
N ASP A 257 19.35 7.67 17.68
CA ASP A 257 19.69 6.34 17.17
C ASP A 257 20.30 6.42 15.77
N LEU A 258 21.62 6.56 15.71
CA LEU A 258 22.37 6.67 14.45
C LEU A 258 22.18 5.45 13.53
N LYS A 259 21.91 4.26 14.09
CA LYS A 259 21.62 3.07 13.30
C LYS A 259 20.33 3.24 12.49
N ALA A 260 19.34 3.93 13.03
CA ALA A 260 18.10 4.24 12.31
C ALA A 260 18.32 5.27 11.20
N TYR A 261 19.17 6.29 11.41
CA TYR A 261 19.55 7.22 10.35
C TYR A 261 20.28 6.53 9.20
N GLU A 262 21.28 5.69 9.51
CA GLU A 262 22.03 4.91 8.52
C GLU A 262 21.11 3.94 7.76
N ALA A 263 20.24 3.22 8.47
CA ALA A 263 19.29 2.32 7.85
C ALA A 263 18.30 3.04 6.93
N MET A 264 17.79 4.21 7.34
CA MET A 264 16.93 5.03 6.50
C MET A 264 17.66 5.46 5.23
N LEU A 265 18.92 5.90 5.35
CA LEU A 265 19.75 6.27 4.20
C LEU A 265 19.94 5.12 3.21
N GLU A 266 20.06 3.88 3.68
CA GLU A 266 20.14 2.72 2.79
C GLU A 266 18.80 2.41 2.13
N LEU A 267 17.67 2.56 2.84
CA LEU A 267 16.34 2.28 2.29
C LEU A 267 15.95 3.25 1.17
N VAL A 268 16.21 4.54 1.34
CA VAL A 268 15.81 5.55 0.34
C VAL A 268 16.58 5.42 -0.98
N LYS A 269 17.74 4.75 -0.99
CA LYS A 269 18.46 4.42 -2.24
C LYS A 269 17.65 3.49 -3.14
N GLY A 270 16.62 2.83 -2.59
CA GLY A 270 15.70 2.00 -3.37
C GLY A 270 14.72 2.81 -4.21
N PHE A 271 14.55 4.12 -4.02
CA PHE A 271 13.68 4.92 -4.88
C PHE A 271 14.28 5.08 -6.29
N ASP A 272 13.48 4.83 -7.33
CA ASP A 272 13.90 5.02 -8.73
C ASP A 272 13.85 6.50 -9.16
N ALA A 273 13.05 7.30 -8.44
CA ALA A 273 12.80 8.71 -8.71
C ALA A 273 13.24 9.60 -7.53
N PRO A 274 13.41 10.93 -7.72
CA PRO A 274 13.78 11.83 -6.64
C PRO A 274 12.85 11.76 -5.43
N TYR A 275 13.43 11.86 -4.24
CA TYR A 275 12.70 11.91 -2.98
C TYR A 275 13.12 13.13 -2.17
N HIS A 276 12.22 13.60 -1.31
CA HIS A 276 12.37 14.84 -0.57
C HIS A 276 12.00 14.63 0.90
N TYR A 277 12.88 15.08 1.78
CA TYR A 277 12.67 15.00 3.22
C TYR A 277 11.98 16.26 3.74
N VAL A 278 10.94 16.06 4.54
CA VAL A 278 10.47 17.03 5.53
C VAL A 278 11.09 16.64 6.87
N ARG A 279 11.51 17.61 7.68
CA ARG A 279 11.99 17.32 9.04
C ARG A 279 10.80 17.14 9.98
N GLY A 280 10.79 16.02 10.72
CA GLY A 280 9.83 15.79 11.79
C GLY A 280 10.39 16.16 13.16
N ASN A 281 9.56 15.97 14.19
CA ASN A 281 9.97 16.30 15.55
C ASN A 281 10.90 15.23 16.14
N HIS A 282 11.03 14.07 15.52
CA HIS A 282 11.97 13.04 15.93
C HIS A 282 13.38 13.20 15.34
N GLU A 283 13.56 14.08 14.35
CA GLU A 283 14.90 14.44 13.88
C GLU A 283 15.40 15.70 14.55
N ILE A 284 16.59 15.67 15.16
CA ILE A 284 17.27 16.90 15.57
C ILE A 284 17.92 17.55 14.36
N ALA A 285 17.85 18.89 14.26
CA ALA A 285 18.30 19.64 13.09
C ALA A 285 19.74 19.31 12.64
N GLU A 286 20.68 19.16 13.59
CA GLU A 286 22.07 18.79 13.29
C GLU A 286 22.18 17.43 12.58
N LEU A 287 21.48 16.41 13.08
CA LEU A 287 21.50 15.08 12.48
C LEU A 287 20.71 15.04 11.18
N PHE A 288 19.60 15.78 11.09
CA PHE A 288 18.87 15.93 9.84
C PHE A 288 19.76 16.52 8.73
N ILE A 289 20.49 17.60 9.04
CA ILE A 289 21.42 18.24 8.11
C ILE A 289 22.55 17.30 7.69
N ARG A 290 23.07 16.54 8.66
CA ARG A 290 24.16 15.59 8.44
C ARG A 290 23.74 14.39 7.58
N TYR A 291 22.57 13.82 7.83
CA TYR A 291 22.17 12.54 7.25
C TYR A 291 21.19 12.67 6.08
N PHE A 292 20.28 13.64 6.08
CA PHE A 292 19.15 13.65 5.15
C PHE A 292 19.21 14.79 4.15
N TYR A 293 19.24 16.04 4.61
CA TYR A 293 19.24 17.18 3.70
C TYR A 293 19.85 18.43 4.34
N ARG A 294 20.74 19.10 3.59
CA ARG A 294 21.54 20.24 4.09
C ARG A 294 20.73 21.47 4.54
N GLU A 295 19.48 21.59 4.09
CA GLU A 295 18.59 22.71 4.35
C GLU A 295 17.34 22.22 5.10
N LEU A 296 16.86 22.99 6.07
CA LEU A 296 15.64 22.63 6.84
C LEU A 296 14.35 23.02 6.10
N HIS A 297 14.44 24.00 5.21
CA HIS A 297 13.37 24.46 4.34
C HIS A 297 13.94 24.76 2.96
N TYR A 298 13.23 24.37 1.90
CA TYR A 298 13.67 24.50 0.52
C TYR A 298 12.47 24.34 -0.43
N SER A 299 12.65 24.69 -1.69
CA SER A 299 11.61 24.53 -2.70
C SER A 299 12.18 23.94 -3.99
N PHE A 300 11.29 23.36 -4.78
CA PHE A 300 11.59 22.90 -6.13
C PHE A 300 10.33 22.95 -6.98
N VAL A 301 10.50 22.93 -8.29
CA VAL A 301 9.38 22.96 -9.24
C VAL A 301 9.39 21.69 -10.07
N HIS A 302 8.24 21.04 -10.17
CA HIS A 302 8.03 19.91 -11.06
C HIS A 302 6.77 20.13 -11.89
N LYS A 303 6.92 20.20 -13.23
CA LYS A 303 5.82 20.31 -14.20
C LYS A 303 4.73 21.34 -13.82
N GLY A 304 5.15 22.55 -13.43
CA GLY A 304 4.25 23.65 -13.10
C GLY A 304 3.67 23.62 -11.68
N VAL A 305 4.20 22.77 -10.80
CA VAL A 305 3.87 22.73 -9.37
C VAL A 305 5.12 23.07 -8.57
N ARG A 306 5.04 24.11 -7.72
CA ARG A 306 6.07 24.45 -6.74
C ARG A 306 5.78 23.70 -5.45
N PHE A 307 6.71 22.84 -5.08
CA PHE A 307 6.73 22.18 -3.79
C PHE A 307 7.56 23.03 -2.83
N VAL A 308 6.95 23.45 -1.74
CA VAL A 308 7.59 24.25 -0.69
C VAL A 308 7.67 23.39 0.56
N VAL A 309 8.88 22.93 0.91
CA VAL A 309 9.14 22.12 2.09
C VAL A 309 9.61 23.03 3.21
N ILE A 310 8.97 22.96 4.37
CA ILE A 310 9.32 23.83 5.51
C ILE A 310 9.50 23.06 6.81
N ASP A 311 10.32 23.63 7.68
CA ASP A 311 10.54 23.12 9.03
C ASP A 311 9.45 23.62 9.98
N ALA A 312 8.52 22.74 10.32
CA ALA A 312 7.48 22.99 11.33
C ALA A 312 7.21 21.68 12.10
N GLU A 313 8.06 21.44 13.10
CA GLU A 313 8.04 20.20 13.89
C GLU A 313 6.92 20.13 14.96
N GLY A 314 6.21 21.23 15.21
CA GLY A 314 5.20 21.27 16.28
C GLY A 314 5.79 21.39 17.68
N ASN A 315 5.14 20.80 18.69
CA ASN A 315 5.49 20.93 20.11
C ASN A 315 5.67 22.40 20.61
N HIS A 316 4.90 23.33 20.04
CA HIS A 316 5.02 24.79 20.19
C HIS A 316 6.35 25.40 19.79
N VAL A 317 7.20 24.68 19.06
CA VAL A 317 8.32 25.30 18.37
C VAL A 317 7.75 26.19 17.27
N GLY A 318 8.15 27.46 17.28
CA GLY A 318 7.69 28.47 16.34
C GLY A 318 8.56 28.51 15.09
N MET A 319 8.03 29.14 14.04
CA MET A 319 8.78 29.48 12.84
C MET A 319 9.36 30.89 12.99
N SER A 320 10.61 31.08 12.58
CA SER A 320 11.24 32.41 12.58
C SER A 320 10.62 33.32 11.51
N ASP A 321 10.71 34.63 11.72
CA ASP A 321 10.28 35.60 10.69
C ASP A 321 11.05 35.40 9.39
N SER A 322 12.37 35.14 9.45
CA SER A 322 13.17 34.87 8.26
C SER A 322 12.69 33.65 7.45
N GLN A 323 12.21 32.60 8.13
CA GLN A 323 11.64 31.44 7.44
C GLN A 323 10.31 31.81 6.77
N LEU A 324 9.45 32.59 7.45
CA LEU A 324 8.16 33.00 6.89
C LEU A 324 8.30 34.02 5.76
N ASP A 325 9.27 34.91 5.84
CA ASP A 325 9.65 35.83 4.76
C ASP A 325 10.14 35.05 3.53
N TRP A 326 10.95 34.00 3.76
CA TRP A 326 11.37 33.08 2.71
C TRP A 326 10.19 32.32 2.08
N VAL A 327 9.25 31.82 2.90
CA VAL A 327 8.02 31.15 2.41
C VAL A 327 7.21 32.09 1.53
N GLU A 328 7.01 33.33 1.97
CA GLU A 328 6.29 34.34 1.18
C GLU A 328 6.99 34.61 -0.16
N ALA A 329 8.33 34.72 -0.17
CA ALA A 329 9.08 34.89 -1.41
C ALA A 329 8.91 33.72 -2.39
N GLU A 330 8.85 32.47 -1.89
CA GLU A 330 8.57 31.30 -2.72
C GLU A 330 7.14 31.30 -3.28
N PHE A 331 6.16 31.76 -2.50
CA PHE A 331 4.79 31.90 -2.97
C PHE A 331 4.64 32.99 -4.04
N GLN A 332 5.35 34.13 -3.89
CA GLN A 332 5.41 35.18 -4.90
C GLN A 332 6.05 34.69 -6.21
N LYS A 333 7.08 33.85 -6.13
CA LYS A 333 7.68 33.20 -7.32
C LYS A 333 6.67 32.31 -8.03
N ALA A 334 5.93 31.49 -7.29
CA ALA A 334 4.88 30.65 -7.86
C ALA A 334 3.77 31.47 -8.51
N GLU A 335 3.33 32.56 -7.88
CA GLU A 335 2.36 33.49 -8.48
C GLU A 335 2.87 34.08 -9.81
N THR A 336 4.09 34.60 -9.81
CA THR A 336 4.72 35.19 -11.00
C THR A 336 4.87 34.17 -12.14
N ALA A 337 5.21 32.92 -11.81
CA ALA A 337 5.42 31.84 -12.77
C ALA A 337 4.13 31.12 -13.18
N GLY A 338 2.99 31.41 -12.54
CA GLY A 338 1.73 30.69 -12.78
C GLY A 338 1.75 29.24 -12.27
N GLU A 339 2.57 28.92 -11.28
CA GLU A 339 2.71 27.58 -10.71
C GLU A 339 1.67 27.32 -9.61
N GLU A 340 1.18 26.08 -9.48
CA GLU A 340 0.41 25.68 -8.29
C GLU A 340 1.34 25.49 -7.09
N ILE A 341 0.85 25.70 -5.87
CA ILE A 341 1.65 25.55 -4.65
C ILE A 341 1.20 24.32 -3.86
N VAL A 342 2.14 23.42 -3.61
CA VAL A 342 2.03 22.34 -2.63
C VAL A 342 3.01 22.64 -1.49
N ILE A 343 2.52 22.79 -0.27
CA ILE A 343 3.37 22.95 0.92
C ILE A 343 3.47 21.62 1.67
N ALA A 344 4.66 21.25 2.11
CA ALA A 344 4.91 20.05 2.90
C ALA A 344 5.63 20.41 4.21
N LEU A 345 5.07 19.94 5.32
CA LEU A 345 5.56 20.19 6.67
C LEU A 345 5.09 19.09 7.62
N HIS A 346 5.84 18.80 8.67
CA HIS A 346 5.55 17.64 9.49
C HIS A 346 4.24 17.78 10.30
N VAL A 347 4.06 18.90 11.01
CA VAL A 347 2.83 19.16 11.76
C VAL A 347 1.91 20.07 10.96
N SER A 348 0.66 19.64 10.78
CA SER A 348 -0.31 20.44 10.02
C SER A 348 -0.61 21.77 10.73
N PRO A 349 -0.65 22.91 10.01
CA PRO A 349 -1.07 24.18 10.59
C PRO A 349 -2.59 24.28 10.73
N TRP A 350 -3.34 23.27 10.29
CA TRP A 350 -4.80 23.26 10.33
C TRP A 350 -5.34 23.28 11.77
N GLN A 351 -6.09 24.33 12.11
CA GLN A 351 -6.55 24.58 13.48
C GLN A 351 -7.87 23.90 13.86
N ASN A 352 -8.68 23.52 12.86
CA ASN A 352 -10.03 22.98 13.10
C ASN A 352 -10.01 21.47 13.37
N ASN A 353 -8.84 20.86 13.61
CA ASN A 353 -8.76 19.46 14.00
C ASN A 353 -8.74 19.33 15.53
N GLU A 354 -9.55 18.43 16.09
CA GLU A 354 -9.65 18.28 17.55
C GLU A 354 -8.36 17.75 18.19
N ARG A 355 -7.58 16.94 17.45
CA ARG A 355 -6.29 16.41 17.93
C ARG A 355 -5.19 17.46 18.00
N GLY A 356 -5.19 18.45 17.12
CA GLY A 356 -4.22 19.56 17.14
C GLY A 356 -4.41 20.50 18.32
N ARG A 357 -5.37 20.25 19.22
CA ARG A 357 -5.51 21.01 20.47
C ARG A 357 -4.45 20.68 21.53
N GLY A 358 -3.81 19.51 21.43
CA GLY A 358 -2.76 19.12 22.36
C GLY A 358 -1.46 19.90 22.10
N LYS A 359 -0.72 20.25 23.17
CA LYS A 359 0.55 21.00 23.11
C LYS A 359 1.54 20.40 22.09
N TYR A 360 1.67 19.08 22.11
CA TYR A 360 2.56 18.34 21.21
C TYR A 360 2.24 18.54 19.72
N ASN A 361 0.95 18.70 19.39
CA ASN A 361 0.44 18.76 18.03
C ASN A 361 0.31 20.18 17.45
N GLN A 362 0.83 21.19 18.16
CA GLN A 362 0.71 22.60 17.76
C GLN A 362 2.04 23.17 17.29
N ILE A 363 1.99 23.90 16.18
CA ILE A 363 3.06 24.84 15.81
C ILE A 363 2.94 26.07 16.71
N GLY A 364 4.10 26.59 17.17
CA GLY A 364 4.18 27.78 18.00
C GLY A 364 3.94 29.08 17.23
N VAL A 365 4.70 30.11 17.61
CA VAL A 365 4.68 31.43 16.95
C VAL A 365 4.89 31.28 15.43
N GLY A 366 4.19 32.10 14.65
CA GLY A 366 4.30 32.10 13.19
C GLY A 366 3.27 31.23 12.46
N ARG A 367 2.58 30.30 13.13
CA ARG A 367 1.53 29.45 12.53
C ARG A 367 0.44 30.27 11.84
N ASP A 368 -0.09 31.28 12.52
CA ASP A 368 -1.21 32.06 11.98
C ASP A 368 -0.76 32.95 10.80
N ARG A 369 0.49 33.43 10.84
CA ARG A 369 1.12 34.12 9.70
C ARG A 369 1.29 33.17 8.50
N LEU A 370 1.77 31.95 8.72
CA LEU A 370 1.86 30.93 7.66
C LEU A 370 0.49 30.68 7.02
N ARG A 371 -0.57 30.50 7.82
CA ARG A 371 -1.93 30.28 7.30
C ARG A 371 -2.46 31.49 6.54
N ALA A 372 -2.18 32.70 7.01
CA ALA A 372 -2.55 33.92 6.30
C ALA A 372 -1.86 33.99 4.93
N LEU A 373 -0.57 33.64 4.84
CA LEU A 373 0.16 33.52 3.57
C LEU A 373 -0.44 32.44 2.68
N MET A 374 -0.72 31.25 3.23
CA MET A 374 -1.33 30.14 2.47
C MET A 374 -2.67 30.55 1.84
N LYS A 375 -3.50 31.28 2.59
CA LYS A 375 -4.74 31.88 2.11
C LYS A 375 -4.50 32.93 1.02
N GLN A 376 -3.61 33.90 1.27
CA GLN A 376 -3.32 35.00 0.36
C GLN A 376 -2.84 34.51 -1.01
N TYR A 377 -1.94 33.53 -1.03
CA TYR A 377 -1.36 32.98 -2.25
C TYR A 377 -2.08 31.71 -2.75
N GLN A 378 -3.24 31.39 -2.17
CA GLN A 378 -4.13 30.29 -2.58
C GLN A 378 -3.41 28.94 -2.69
N VAL A 379 -2.66 28.56 -1.65
CA VAL A 379 -1.98 27.26 -1.58
C VAL A 379 -2.99 26.14 -1.76
N LEU A 380 -2.77 25.27 -2.76
CA LEU A 380 -3.71 24.22 -3.15
C LEU A 380 -3.72 23.07 -2.13
N LEU A 381 -2.53 22.61 -1.75
CA LEU A 381 -2.37 21.39 -0.96
C LEU A 381 -1.33 21.59 0.15
N CYS A 382 -1.69 21.17 1.36
CA CYS A 382 -0.84 21.14 2.53
C CYS A 382 -0.70 19.68 3.00
N LEU A 383 0.52 19.13 2.92
CA LEU A 383 0.83 17.74 3.23
C LEU A 383 1.59 17.62 4.55
N SER A 384 1.10 16.79 5.46
CA SER A 384 1.69 16.58 6.79
C SER A 384 1.61 15.12 7.26
N GLY A 385 2.35 14.80 8.33
CA GLY A 385 2.36 13.50 9.02
C GLY A 385 1.99 13.66 10.50
N HIS A 386 2.82 13.16 11.41
CA HIS A 386 2.84 13.38 12.86
C HIS A 386 1.71 12.71 13.68
N TYR A 387 0.48 12.60 13.15
CA TYR A 387 -0.66 12.18 13.98
C TYR A 387 -0.79 10.67 14.16
N HIS A 388 -0.14 9.86 13.31
CA HIS A 388 -0.24 8.39 13.32
C HIS A 388 -1.71 7.90 13.30
N ARG A 389 -2.49 8.47 12.38
CA ARG A 389 -3.92 8.19 12.16
C ARG A 389 -4.16 7.76 10.71
N PRO A 390 -5.37 7.26 10.37
CA PRO A 390 -5.82 7.24 8.99
C PRO A 390 -5.56 8.58 8.28
N VAL A 391 -5.53 8.55 6.95
CA VAL A 391 -5.44 9.78 6.16
C VAL A 391 -6.58 10.71 6.56
N TRP A 392 -6.24 11.94 6.94
CA TRP A 392 -7.20 12.97 7.29
C TRP A 392 -7.28 14.03 6.21
N HIS A 393 -8.49 14.49 5.92
CA HIS A 393 -8.75 15.58 5.01
C HIS A 393 -9.52 16.71 5.71
N GLY A 394 -8.96 17.91 5.61
CA GLY A 394 -9.62 19.17 5.93
C GLY A 394 -9.59 20.10 4.72
N HIS A 395 -10.58 20.98 4.62
CA HIS A 395 -10.60 22.00 3.58
C HIS A 395 -10.94 23.35 4.21
N GLU A 396 -10.10 24.36 3.94
CA GLU A 396 -10.34 25.74 4.35
C GLU A 396 -10.04 26.65 3.15
N GLU A 397 -11.08 27.33 2.68
CA GLU A 397 -11.05 28.18 1.50
C GLU A 397 -10.60 27.43 0.24
N GLU A 398 -9.31 27.51 -0.09
CA GLU A 398 -8.72 26.87 -1.27
C GLU A 398 -7.72 25.78 -0.90
N THR A 399 -7.31 25.72 0.36
CA THR A 399 -6.28 24.80 0.82
C THR A 399 -6.91 23.50 1.29
N HIS A 400 -6.53 22.42 0.63
CA HIS A 400 -6.74 21.06 1.10
C HIS A 400 -5.62 20.68 2.06
N TYR A 401 -5.96 20.38 3.31
CA TYR A 401 -5.05 19.86 4.32
C TYR A 401 -5.16 18.35 4.34
N LEU A 402 -4.07 17.67 4.02
CA LEU A 402 -3.96 16.22 4.15
C LEU A 402 -2.92 15.88 5.21
N VAL A 403 -3.37 15.18 6.24
CA VAL A 403 -2.47 14.56 7.21
C VAL A 403 -2.43 13.08 6.91
N LEU A 404 -1.28 12.60 6.47
CA LEU A 404 -1.13 11.22 6.04
C LEU A 404 -0.79 10.33 7.23
N GLY A 405 -1.18 9.06 7.12
CA GLY A 405 -0.57 8.01 7.92
C GLY A 405 0.83 7.69 7.40
N GLY A 406 1.40 6.60 7.90
CA GLY A 406 2.74 6.18 7.55
C GLY A 406 2.92 4.68 7.45
N THR A 407 4.18 4.27 7.32
CA THR A 407 4.57 2.86 7.27
C THR A 407 4.91 2.30 8.66
N ALA A 408 5.21 3.16 9.64
CA ALA A 408 5.30 2.80 11.05
C ALA A 408 3.91 2.69 11.69
N MET A 409 3.81 2.71 13.02
CA MET A 409 2.54 2.52 13.72
C MET A 409 1.44 3.53 13.32
N VAL A 410 0.32 3.05 12.79
CA VAL A 410 -0.88 3.87 12.54
C VAL A 410 -2.02 3.37 13.41
N SER A 411 -2.55 4.23 14.26
CA SER A 411 -3.62 3.85 15.19
C SER A 411 -4.98 4.09 14.55
N ALA A 412 -5.81 3.04 14.55
CA ALA A 412 -7.13 3.00 13.88
C ALA A 412 -7.09 3.20 12.35
N GLY A 413 -5.95 2.90 11.71
CA GLY A 413 -5.81 2.95 10.26
C GLY A 413 -4.80 1.94 9.71
N SER A 414 -4.67 1.90 8.38
CA SER A 414 -3.68 1.06 7.71
C SER A 414 -2.29 1.71 7.70
N PHE A 415 -1.26 0.86 7.69
CA PHE A 415 0.05 1.25 7.20
C PHE A 415 -0.03 1.52 5.70
N GLY A 416 0.60 2.59 5.21
CA GLY A 416 0.45 2.93 3.80
C GLY A 416 1.18 4.19 3.38
N TRP A 417 0.88 4.59 2.16
CA TRP A 417 1.34 5.82 1.51
C TRP A 417 0.24 6.34 0.59
N CYS A 418 0.37 7.56 0.08
CA CYS A 418 -0.60 8.14 -0.84
C CYS A 418 0.02 8.47 -2.19
N SER A 419 -0.70 8.16 -3.28
CA SER A 419 -0.37 8.64 -4.61
C SER A 419 -1.19 9.86 -4.96
N PHE A 420 -0.63 10.76 -5.74
CA PHE A 420 -1.27 11.98 -6.23
C PHE A 420 -1.11 12.04 -7.74
N ASP A 421 -2.21 11.79 -8.45
CA ASP A 421 -2.28 11.86 -9.90
C ASP A 421 -2.64 13.28 -10.29
N VAL A 422 -1.71 13.97 -10.94
CA VAL A 422 -1.87 15.36 -11.36
C VAL A 422 -2.34 15.38 -12.81
N TYR A 423 -3.57 15.85 -13.00
CA TYR A 423 -4.21 16.12 -14.29
C TYR A 423 -4.24 17.63 -14.55
N PRO A 424 -4.63 18.09 -15.75
CA PRO A 424 -4.73 19.52 -16.03
C PRO A 424 -5.67 20.25 -15.08
N ASP A 425 -6.84 19.68 -14.78
CA ASP A 425 -7.93 20.32 -14.04
C ASP A 425 -8.08 19.83 -12.59
N ARG A 426 -7.36 18.79 -12.17
CA ARG A 426 -7.49 18.18 -10.84
C ARG A 426 -6.24 17.44 -10.37
N ILE A 427 -6.16 17.20 -9.07
CA ILE A 427 -5.30 16.19 -8.45
C ILE A 427 -6.21 15.11 -7.87
N VAL A 428 -5.94 13.84 -8.17
CA VAL A 428 -6.64 12.71 -7.53
C VAL A 428 -5.68 12.02 -6.57
N MET A 429 -6.00 12.08 -5.28
CA MET A 429 -5.26 11.39 -4.23
C MET A 429 -5.87 9.99 -4.02
N HIS A 430 -5.02 8.96 -3.99
CA HIS A 430 -5.39 7.62 -3.57
C HIS A 430 -4.56 7.21 -2.35
N HIS A 431 -5.23 6.75 -1.29
CA HIS A 431 -4.56 6.05 -0.21
C HIS A 431 -4.27 4.60 -0.61
N LYS A 432 -3.03 4.18 -0.44
CA LYS A 432 -2.57 2.82 -0.70
C LYS A 432 -2.11 2.16 0.61
N PRO A 433 -2.98 1.37 1.25
CA PRO A 433 -2.55 0.45 2.30
C PRO A 433 -1.45 -0.49 1.80
N LEU A 434 -0.42 -0.77 2.60
CA LEU A 434 0.72 -1.59 2.17
C LEU A 434 0.28 -2.99 1.73
N PHE A 435 -0.62 -3.60 2.49
CA PHE A 435 -0.99 -5.00 2.34
C PHE A 435 -2.36 -5.22 1.72
N PHE A 436 -2.97 -4.19 1.12
CA PHE A 436 -4.27 -4.27 0.46
C PHE A 436 -4.28 -3.36 -0.76
N ALA A 437 -5.22 -3.56 -1.67
CA ALA A 437 -5.41 -2.70 -2.83
C ALA A 437 -5.63 -1.25 -2.40
N TYR A 438 -5.44 -0.32 -3.35
CA TYR A 438 -5.79 1.07 -3.11
C TYR A 438 -7.25 1.21 -2.66
N GLU A 439 -7.53 2.23 -1.87
CA GLU A 439 -8.90 2.50 -1.44
C GLU A 439 -9.75 2.98 -2.62
N ARG A 440 -10.73 2.16 -2.99
CA ARG A 440 -11.72 2.49 -4.01
C ARG A 440 -12.75 3.49 -3.49
N ALA A 441 -13.47 4.14 -4.41
CA ALA A 441 -14.52 5.10 -4.06
C ALA A 441 -15.68 4.47 -3.26
N ASP A 442 -15.94 3.18 -3.46
CA ASP A 442 -17.00 2.41 -2.78
C ASP A 442 -16.50 1.65 -1.54
N VAL A 443 -15.28 1.93 -1.06
CA VAL A 443 -14.70 1.27 0.10
C VAL A 443 -15.60 1.48 1.33
N LYS A 444 -15.90 0.40 2.06
CA LYS A 444 -16.74 0.44 3.28
C LYS A 444 -15.95 0.26 4.55
N GLN A 445 -14.79 -0.39 4.46
CA GLN A 445 -13.96 -0.78 5.58
C GLN A 445 -12.49 -0.51 5.28
N LEU A 446 -11.74 -0.25 6.34
CA LEU A 446 -10.31 -0.05 6.35
C LEU A 446 -9.69 -1.14 7.23
N HIS A 447 -8.56 -1.71 6.82
CA HIS A 447 -7.82 -2.62 7.69
C HIS A 447 -6.91 -1.85 8.64
N SER A 448 -6.88 -2.22 9.91
CA SER A 448 -5.95 -1.67 10.89
C SER A 448 -5.28 -2.78 11.70
N ALA A 449 -4.40 -2.40 12.63
CA ALA A 449 -3.86 -3.33 13.63
C ALA A 449 -4.94 -4.05 14.48
N GLN A 450 -6.20 -3.57 14.44
CA GLN A 450 -7.36 -4.19 15.11
C GLN A 450 -8.22 -5.06 14.17
N GLY A 451 -7.82 -5.25 12.91
CA GLY A 451 -8.60 -5.93 11.88
C GLY A 451 -9.38 -4.97 11.00
N TRP A 452 -10.45 -5.45 10.36
CA TRP A 452 -11.33 -4.62 9.54
C TRP A 452 -12.24 -3.74 10.38
N LEU A 453 -12.19 -2.43 10.14
CA LEU A 453 -13.01 -1.42 10.81
C LEU A 453 -13.90 -0.71 9.77
N SER A 454 -15.16 -0.42 10.13
CA SER A 454 -16.04 0.37 9.27
C SER A 454 -15.63 1.83 9.25
N TYR A 455 -15.70 2.49 8.08
CA TYR A 455 -15.50 3.94 8.01
C TYR A 455 -16.52 4.71 8.84
N GLN A 456 -17.73 4.19 9.02
CA GLN A 456 -18.75 4.82 9.87
C GLN A 456 -18.27 4.89 11.32
N GLU A 457 -17.69 3.79 11.83
CA GLU A 457 -17.19 3.69 13.20
C GLU A 457 -15.92 4.52 13.39
N ILE A 458 -15.01 4.50 12.40
CA ILE A 458 -13.79 5.30 12.42
C ILE A 458 -14.14 6.78 12.43
N LYS A 459 -15.03 7.24 11.54
CA LYS A 459 -15.41 8.66 11.46
C LYS A 459 -16.13 9.16 12.71
N ALA A 460 -16.79 8.29 13.48
CA ALA A 460 -17.38 8.67 14.76
C ALA A 460 -16.31 9.10 15.80
N GLN A 461 -15.09 8.57 15.71
CA GLN A 461 -13.96 8.88 16.62
C GLN A 461 -12.91 9.79 15.97
N HIS A 462 -12.82 9.76 14.64
CA HIS A 462 -11.83 10.44 13.82
C HIS A 462 -12.55 11.10 12.63
N PRO A 463 -13.30 12.20 12.86
CA PRO A 463 -14.26 12.75 11.90
C PRO A 463 -13.65 13.22 10.58
N TYR A 464 -12.35 13.52 10.55
CA TYR A 464 -11.63 13.97 9.37
C TYR A 464 -11.08 12.84 8.51
N THR A 465 -11.32 11.58 8.88
CA THR A 465 -10.81 10.42 8.13
C THR A 465 -11.33 10.46 6.69
N GLN A 466 -10.40 10.58 5.75
CA GLN A 466 -10.67 10.49 4.32
C GLN A 466 -11.00 9.04 3.95
N GLN A 467 -12.03 8.87 3.14
CA GLN A 467 -12.52 7.57 2.69
C GLN A 467 -12.43 7.49 1.19
N GLY A 468 -11.64 6.55 0.66
CA GLY A 468 -11.47 6.41 -0.77
C GLY A 468 -10.72 7.59 -1.40
N PRO A 469 -10.74 7.70 -2.73
CA PRO A 469 -10.01 8.73 -3.45
C PRO A 469 -10.54 10.14 -3.13
N LEU A 470 -9.62 11.11 -3.06
CA LEU A 470 -9.97 12.52 -2.94
C LEU A 470 -9.65 13.23 -4.26
N THR A 471 -10.63 13.88 -4.87
CA THR A 471 -10.42 14.73 -6.05
C THR A 471 -10.36 16.19 -5.64
N ILE A 472 -9.26 16.86 -6.00
CA ILE A 472 -8.96 18.25 -5.67
C ILE A 472 -8.92 19.05 -6.98
N PRO A 473 -9.87 19.97 -7.24
CA PRO A 473 -9.83 20.81 -8.43
C PRO A 473 -8.56 21.68 -8.47
N ARG A 474 -7.95 21.82 -9.63
CA ARG A 474 -6.81 22.72 -9.88
C ARG A 474 -7.29 24.04 -10.46
N LYS A 475 -6.60 25.12 -10.12
CA LYS A 475 -6.95 26.47 -10.58
C LYS A 475 -6.15 26.91 -11.79
N ARG A 476 -4.89 26.50 -11.84
CA ARG A 476 -3.93 26.82 -12.91
C ARG A 476 -3.73 25.56 -13.73
N PRO A 477 -4.57 25.31 -14.75
CA PRO A 477 -4.38 24.16 -15.60
C PRO A 477 -3.04 24.26 -16.30
N VAL A 478 -2.19 23.27 -16.06
CA VAL A 478 -0.91 23.15 -16.78
C VAL A 478 -1.26 22.69 -18.19
N THR A 479 -1.11 23.60 -19.15
CA THR A 479 -1.08 23.22 -20.56
C THR A 479 0.25 22.52 -20.78
N VAL A 480 0.20 21.22 -21.09
CA VAL A 480 1.38 20.46 -21.53
C VAL A 480 1.88 21.17 -22.80
N LYS A 481 3.02 21.86 -22.71
CA LYS A 481 3.73 22.38 -23.88
C LYS A 481 4.69 21.33 -24.41
#